data_AF-A0A0F9D5P2-F1
#
_entry.id   AF-A0A0F9D5P2-F1
#
_cell.length_a   1.000
_cell.length_b   1.000
_cell.length_c   1.000
_cell.angle_alpha   90.00
_cell.angle_beta   90.00
_cell.angle_gamma   90.00
#
_symmetry.space_group_name_H-M   'P 1'
#
loop_
_entity.id
_entity.type
_entity.pdbx_description
1 polymer ?
#
loop_
_entity_poly.entity_id
_entity_poly.type
_entity_poly.pdbx_seq_one_letter_code
_entity_poly.pdbx_strand_id
1 'polypeptide(L)'
;MLKKSSKKPLLQRFKISYMAMLLALILLTISALPNLYPAKSWLHVTPQQPLHSELLAIDTQKNVIDFLNQHGFIVDQSVQSSQQLPSLNVLLQEPTKSAAAQQALKSEFAQLHVKIVTHQTSPDWLQSLGLAPIKLGLDLNGGVLFVLDVDLAKVQQEQLDSAYEQTKTIIRDQKARGVRVQQNAQGFELHALPAAQDELLAVQAQLLKRFERLAATVHAQGKLTTVAFSFSEQGSSAFAKEVMSQTLTTLRGRIEELGITEAVTQRQGKQRIRIELPGVQDPTEAKRIIGATASLDFYQLKEYGGKTFTLQNGGTINLDPIAIFSGQHINNAHAGRDEWGKPLVQLSLDSQGGEAMSAFSKRNIGKPMATVYSEYYKNAQGNVVKKSEVI
;
A
#
# COMPACT_ATOMS: atom_id res chain seq x y z
N MET A 1 71.06 -7.22 -59.99
CA MET A 1 69.60 -7.07 -59.77
C MET A 1 69.17 -7.94 -58.60
N LEU A 2 68.91 -7.36 -57.42
CA LEU A 2 68.27 -8.06 -56.30
C LEU A 2 67.37 -7.05 -55.57
N LYS A 3 66.07 -7.02 -55.92
CA LYS A 3 65.07 -6.17 -55.28
C LYS A 3 64.49 -6.93 -54.08
N LYS A 4 64.89 -6.55 -52.87
CA LYS A 4 64.36 -7.09 -51.61
C LYS A 4 62.85 -6.79 -51.50
N SER A 5 62.04 -7.84 -51.43
CA SER A 5 60.60 -7.74 -51.13
C SER A 5 60.41 -7.46 -49.64
N SER A 6 60.04 -6.22 -49.32
CA SER A 6 59.63 -5.80 -47.98
C SER A 6 58.21 -6.29 -47.70
N LYS A 7 58.06 -7.33 -46.87
CA LYS A 7 56.75 -7.71 -46.32
C LYS A 7 56.33 -6.62 -45.32
N LYS A 8 55.31 -5.83 -45.68
CA LYS A 8 54.72 -4.83 -44.78
C LYS A 8 54.20 -5.50 -43.48
N PRO A 9 54.39 -4.89 -42.30
CA PRO A 9 53.99 -5.46 -41.02
C PRO A 9 52.47 -5.59 -40.92
N LEU A 10 52.01 -6.67 -40.31
CA LEU A 10 50.59 -7.09 -40.21
C LEU A 10 49.67 -5.98 -39.66
N LEU A 11 50.22 -5.07 -38.85
CA LEU A 11 49.52 -3.94 -38.22
C LEU A 11 49.09 -2.83 -39.20
N GLN A 12 49.71 -2.71 -40.38
CA GLN A 12 49.29 -1.73 -41.40
C GLN A 12 48.01 -2.13 -42.15
N ARG A 13 47.46 -3.33 -41.89
CA ARG A 13 46.20 -3.82 -42.48
C ARG A 13 44.98 -3.53 -41.62
N PHE A 14 45.17 -3.14 -40.35
CA PHE A 14 44.06 -2.78 -39.48
C PHE A 14 43.68 -1.31 -39.72
N LYS A 15 42.70 -1.10 -40.60
CA LYS A 15 41.99 0.18 -40.70
C LYS A 15 41.48 0.55 -39.29
N ILE A 16 41.55 1.82 -38.92
CA ILE A 16 41.04 2.36 -37.64
C ILE A 16 39.60 1.88 -37.37
N SER A 17 38.80 1.69 -38.43
CA SER A 17 37.46 1.09 -38.37
C SER A 17 37.41 -0.30 -37.72
N TYR A 18 38.39 -1.17 -37.95
CA TYR A 18 38.44 -2.49 -37.31
C TYR A 18 38.79 -2.40 -35.83
N MET A 19 39.66 -1.46 -35.45
CA MET A 19 39.99 -1.22 -34.05
C MET A 19 38.78 -0.66 -33.29
N ALA A 20 38.04 0.27 -33.92
CA ALA A 20 36.79 0.79 -33.39
C ALA A 20 35.70 -0.30 -33.27
N MET A 21 35.59 -1.18 -34.28
CA MET A 21 34.65 -2.31 -34.24
C MET A 21 34.98 -3.30 -33.12
N LEU A 22 36.26 -3.62 -32.92
CA LEU A 22 36.69 -4.53 -31.87
C LEU A 22 36.47 -3.93 -30.47
N LEU A 23 36.74 -2.63 -30.30
CA LEU A 23 36.44 -1.91 -29.07
C LEU A 23 34.93 -1.87 -28.77
N ALA A 24 34.10 -1.63 -29.79
CA ALA A 24 32.64 -1.68 -29.65
C ALA A 24 32.14 -3.08 -29.26
N LEU A 25 32.71 -4.15 -29.83
CA LEU A 25 32.39 -5.53 -29.46
C LEU A 25 32.74 -5.81 -27.99
N ILE A 26 33.90 -5.35 -27.52
CA ILE A 26 34.32 -5.49 -26.11
C ILE A 26 33.34 -4.74 -25.19
N LEU A 27 32.94 -3.51 -25.54
CA LEU A 27 31.96 -2.75 -24.76
C LEU A 27 30.60 -3.43 -24.72
N LEU A 28 30.11 -3.95 -25.86
CA LEU A 28 28.84 -4.66 -25.92
C LEU A 28 28.86 -5.97 -25.12
N THR A 29 29.97 -6.71 -25.17
CA THR A 29 30.13 -7.93 -24.36
C THR A 29 30.15 -7.61 -22.88
N ILE A 30 30.96 -6.64 -22.43
CA ILE A 30 30.97 -6.18 -21.03
C ILE A 30 29.58 -5.71 -20.58
N SER A 31 28.84 -5.01 -21.43
CA SER A 31 27.46 -4.57 -21.15
C SER A 31 26.45 -5.73 -21.07
N ALA A 32 26.68 -6.84 -21.78
CA ALA A 32 25.82 -8.01 -21.76
C ALA A 32 26.16 -9.03 -20.64
N LEU A 33 27.39 -9.00 -20.11
CA LEU A 33 27.85 -9.89 -19.04
C LEU A 33 26.94 -9.94 -17.79
N PRO A 34 26.32 -8.83 -17.31
CA PRO A 34 25.41 -8.89 -16.17
C PRO A 34 24.24 -9.86 -16.33
N ASN A 35 23.76 -10.08 -17.56
CA ASN A 35 22.64 -10.98 -17.83
C ASN A 35 22.98 -12.47 -17.61
N LEU A 36 24.26 -12.84 -17.55
CA LEU A 36 24.70 -14.19 -17.22
C LEU A 36 24.58 -14.51 -15.72
N TYR A 37 24.33 -13.49 -14.89
CA TYR A 37 24.20 -13.60 -13.44
C TYR A 37 22.78 -13.18 -13.01
N PRO A 38 21.72 -13.94 -13.38
CA PRO A 38 20.37 -13.62 -12.95
C PRO A 38 20.25 -13.72 -11.44
N ALA A 39 19.44 -12.84 -10.86
CA ALA A 39 19.19 -12.88 -9.43
C ALA A 39 18.51 -14.20 -9.03
N LYS A 40 19.00 -14.82 -7.95
CA LYS A 40 18.46 -16.09 -7.44
C LYS A 40 17.58 -15.82 -6.21
N SER A 41 16.48 -16.55 -6.09
CA SER A 41 15.59 -16.50 -4.92
C SER A 41 16.07 -17.49 -3.86
N TRP A 42 16.46 -16.97 -2.70
CA TRP A 42 16.92 -17.74 -1.55
C TRP A 42 15.83 -17.75 -0.47
N LEU A 43 15.64 -18.89 0.19
CA LEU A 43 14.87 -19.01 1.42
C LEU A 43 15.78 -18.60 2.58
N HIS A 44 15.55 -17.40 3.11
CA HIS A 44 16.21 -16.92 4.32
C HIS A 44 15.40 -17.38 5.54
N VAL A 45 15.95 -18.34 6.26
CA VAL A 45 15.37 -18.93 7.47
C VAL A 45 16.08 -18.34 8.68
N THR A 46 15.35 -17.60 9.50
CA THR A 46 15.85 -17.05 10.77
C THR A 46 15.02 -17.57 11.94
N PRO A 47 15.63 -17.89 13.08
CA PRO A 47 14.88 -18.25 14.27
C PRO A 47 14.21 -17.01 14.88
N GLN A 48 13.00 -17.18 15.40
CA GLN A 48 12.22 -16.11 16.02
C GLN A 48 12.82 -15.61 17.36
N GLN A 49 13.71 -16.40 17.97
CA GLN A 49 14.46 -16.07 19.18
C GLN A 49 15.95 -16.39 18.96
N PRO A 50 16.90 -15.64 19.55
CA PRO A 50 18.32 -15.93 19.42
C PRO A 50 18.64 -17.29 20.08
N LEU A 51 18.98 -18.30 19.27
CA LEU A 51 19.47 -19.59 19.79
C LEU A 51 20.88 -19.37 20.37
N HIS A 52 21.06 -19.69 21.65
CA HIS A 52 22.31 -19.47 22.39
C HIS A 52 23.38 -20.55 22.13
N SER A 53 23.25 -21.39 21.10
CA SER A 53 24.16 -22.54 20.90
C SER A 53 24.34 -22.93 19.43
N GLU A 54 25.59 -22.94 18.94
CA GLU A 54 25.94 -23.29 17.56
C GLU A 54 25.59 -24.75 17.19
N LEU A 55 25.65 -25.68 18.15
CA LEU A 55 25.26 -27.09 17.93
C LEU A 55 23.77 -27.26 17.60
N LEU A 56 22.89 -26.45 18.20
CA LEU A 56 21.46 -26.48 17.90
C LEU A 56 21.17 -25.94 16.49
N ALA A 57 22.01 -25.05 15.96
CA ALA A 57 21.87 -24.44 14.64
C ALA A 57 22.18 -25.41 13.49
N ILE A 58 23.16 -26.30 13.69
CA ILE A 58 23.54 -27.33 12.70
C ILE A 58 22.44 -28.40 12.58
N ASP A 59 21.86 -28.82 13.71
CA ASP A 59 20.72 -29.75 13.70
C ASP A 59 19.48 -29.13 13.06
N THR A 60 19.21 -27.84 13.30
CA THR A 60 18.10 -27.15 12.61
C THR A 60 18.34 -27.04 11.12
N GLN A 61 19.58 -26.79 10.67
CA GLN A 61 19.90 -26.77 9.24
C GLN A 61 19.64 -28.13 8.59
N LYS A 62 20.14 -29.20 9.18
CA LYS A 62 19.95 -30.55 8.65
C LYS A 62 18.47 -30.91 8.60
N ASN A 63 17.72 -30.63 9.66
CA ASN A 63 16.27 -30.88 9.72
C ASN A 63 15.50 -30.10 8.65
N VAL A 64 15.85 -28.84 8.41
CA VAL A 64 15.23 -28.01 7.36
C VAL A 64 15.54 -28.58 5.97
N ILE A 65 16.78 -28.95 5.69
CA ILE A 65 17.19 -29.51 4.39
C ILE A 65 16.51 -30.87 4.15
N ASP A 66 16.51 -31.75 5.15
CA ASP A 66 15.90 -33.07 5.05
C ASP A 66 14.38 -32.96 4.85
N PHE A 67 13.72 -32.07 5.59
CA PHE A 67 12.28 -31.78 5.41
C PHE A 67 11.97 -31.30 4.00
N LEU A 68 12.74 -30.34 3.48
CA LEU A 68 12.56 -29.80 2.14
C LEU A 68 12.72 -30.88 1.07
N ASN A 69 13.80 -31.66 1.14
CA ASN A 69 14.05 -32.74 0.17
C ASN A 69 12.96 -33.83 0.22
N GLN A 70 12.48 -34.21 1.41
CA GLN A 70 11.41 -35.20 1.56
C GLN A 70 10.06 -34.74 0.97
N HIS A 71 9.77 -33.44 1.04
CA HIS A 71 8.54 -32.84 0.49
C HIS A 71 8.68 -32.44 -0.99
N GLY A 72 9.75 -32.84 -1.67
CA GLY A 72 9.96 -32.59 -3.10
C GLY A 72 10.53 -31.20 -3.43
N PHE A 73 11.04 -30.48 -2.43
CA PHE A 73 11.76 -29.22 -2.57
C PHE A 73 13.27 -29.48 -2.56
N ILE A 74 13.82 -29.88 -3.70
CA ILE A 74 15.24 -30.25 -3.81
C ILE A 74 16.13 -29.01 -3.56
N VAL A 75 17.00 -29.11 -2.56
CA VAL A 75 17.96 -28.07 -2.20
C VAL A 75 19.19 -28.15 -3.10
N ASP A 76 19.50 -27.05 -3.79
CA ASP A 76 20.70 -26.91 -4.66
C ASP A 76 21.90 -26.42 -3.85
N GLN A 77 21.71 -25.37 -3.03
CA GLN A 77 22.77 -24.80 -2.18
C GLN A 77 22.21 -24.39 -0.83
N SER A 78 23.03 -24.49 0.22
CA SER A 78 22.71 -23.95 1.54
C SER A 78 23.91 -23.21 2.11
N VAL A 79 23.73 -21.94 2.50
CA VAL A 79 24.77 -21.11 3.09
C VAL A 79 24.31 -20.68 4.48
N GLN A 80 25.08 -21.03 5.49
CA GLN A 80 24.85 -20.58 6.86
C GLN A 80 25.59 -19.24 7.07
N SER A 81 24.88 -18.25 7.59
CA SER A 81 25.47 -16.97 7.99
C SER A 81 25.40 -16.83 9.50
N SER A 82 26.57 -16.68 10.13
CA SER A 82 26.73 -16.49 11.58
C SER A 82 26.99 -15.02 11.98
N GLN A 83 26.80 -14.06 11.07
CA GLN A 83 26.98 -12.65 11.42
C GLN A 83 25.73 -12.13 12.18
N GLN A 84 25.88 -12.02 13.51
CA GLN A 84 24.96 -11.43 14.52
C GLN A 84 23.69 -12.23 14.87
N LEU A 85 23.05 -12.94 13.93
CA LEU A 85 22.01 -13.94 14.20
C LEU A 85 22.25 -15.18 13.32
N PRO A 86 22.12 -16.41 13.85
CA PRO A 86 22.24 -17.61 13.02
C PRO A 86 21.11 -17.63 12.00
N SER A 87 21.46 -17.51 10.72
CA SER A 87 20.51 -17.55 9.62
C SER A 87 20.95 -18.58 8.59
N LEU A 88 19.97 -19.27 8.00
CA LEU A 88 20.21 -20.27 6.98
C LEU A 88 19.60 -19.76 5.66
N ASN A 89 20.44 -19.62 4.64
CA ASN A 89 20.02 -19.31 3.29
C ASN A 89 19.96 -20.60 2.48
N VAL A 90 18.79 -20.99 2.00
CA VAL A 90 18.59 -22.20 1.19
C VAL A 90 18.17 -21.80 -0.22
N LEU A 91 18.91 -22.27 -1.21
CA LEU A 91 18.57 -22.16 -2.63
C LEU A 91 17.93 -23.47 -3.08
N LEU A 92 16.74 -23.40 -3.67
CA LEU A 92 16.10 -24.55 -4.29
C LEU A 92 16.53 -24.71 -5.74
N GLN A 93 16.54 -25.95 -6.23
CA GLN A 93 16.79 -26.26 -7.64
C GLN A 93 15.70 -25.68 -8.56
N GLU A 94 14.45 -25.62 -8.07
CA GLU A 94 13.31 -25.02 -8.76
C GLU A 94 12.84 -23.75 -8.01
N PRO A 95 13.18 -22.54 -8.49
CA PRO A 95 12.81 -21.29 -7.81
C PRO A 95 11.29 -21.09 -7.66
N THR A 96 10.48 -21.64 -8.56
CA THR A 96 9.01 -21.57 -8.54
C THR A 96 8.38 -22.28 -7.34
N LYS A 97 9.09 -23.24 -6.74
CA LYS A 97 8.62 -23.96 -5.54
C LYS A 97 8.95 -23.25 -4.24
N SER A 98 9.68 -22.13 -4.27
CA SER A 98 10.10 -21.40 -3.07
C SER A 98 8.93 -20.95 -2.20
N ALA A 99 7.81 -20.55 -2.81
CA ALA A 99 6.59 -20.18 -2.08
C ALA A 99 5.99 -21.36 -1.30
N ALA A 100 5.83 -22.50 -1.98
CA ALA A 100 5.28 -23.71 -1.39
C ALA A 100 6.20 -24.26 -0.29
N ALA A 101 7.52 -24.20 -0.51
CA ALA A 101 8.52 -24.55 0.48
C ALA A 101 8.47 -23.63 1.71
N GLN A 102 8.36 -22.30 1.50
CA GLN A 102 8.18 -21.34 2.59
C GLN A 102 6.94 -21.67 3.42
N GLN A 103 5.82 -21.98 2.76
CA GLN A 103 4.57 -22.31 3.45
C GLN A 103 4.66 -23.63 4.23
N ALA A 104 5.26 -24.66 3.64
CA ALA A 104 5.49 -25.94 4.30
C ALA A 104 6.41 -25.80 5.52
N LEU A 105 7.46 -24.97 5.41
CA LEU A 105 8.34 -24.66 6.54
C LEU A 105 7.61 -23.87 7.64
N LYS A 106 6.74 -22.92 7.28
CA LYS A 106 5.94 -22.18 8.26
C LYS A 106 4.96 -23.07 9.02
N SER A 107 4.36 -24.08 8.36
CA SER A 107 3.43 -25.00 9.01
C SER A 107 4.14 -25.98 9.97
N GLU A 108 5.30 -26.48 9.59
CA GLU A 108 6.05 -27.45 10.41
C GLU A 108 6.85 -26.76 11.53
N PHE A 109 7.46 -25.62 11.21
CA PHE A 109 8.37 -24.90 12.10
C PHE A 109 7.82 -23.52 12.46
N ALA A 110 6.80 -23.49 13.33
CA ALA A 110 6.17 -22.26 13.79
C ALA A 110 7.11 -21.25 14.48
N GLN A 111 8.31 -21.69 14.91
CA GLN A 111 9.33 -20.87 15.58
C GLN A 111 10.35 -20.26 14.61
N LEU A 112 10.24 -20.55 13.31
CA LEU A 112 11.14 -20.05 12.27
C LEU A 112 10.44 -18.98 11.43
N HIS A 113 11.11 -17.84 11.28
CA HIS A 113 10.72 -16.82 10.33
C HIS A 113 11.37 -17.11 8.98
N VAL A 114 10.59 -17.56 8.01
CA VAL A 114 11.07 -17.82 6.65
C VAL A 114 10.67 -16.66 5.73
N LYS A 115 11.65 -16.00 5.11
CA LYS A 115 11.46 -14.99 4.05
C LYS A 115 12.10 -15.49 2.77
N ILE A 116 11.53 -15.13 1.63
CA ILE A 116 12.18 -15.31 0.34
C ILE A 116 12.92 -14.00 0.03
N VAL A 117 14.23 -14.08 -0.19
CA VAL A 117 15.09 -12.93 -0.48
C VAL A 117 15.78 -13.15 -1.81
N THR A 118 15.79 -12.12 -2.64
CA THR A 118 16.45 -12.17 -3.94
C THR A 118 17.84 -11.54 -3.82
N HIS A 119 18.89 -12.33 -4.09
CA HIS A 119 20.27 -11.85 -4.10
C HIS A 119 20.79 -11.77 -5.55
N GLN A 120 21.48 -10.67 -5.86
CA GLN A 120 22.23 -10.53 -7.10
C GLN A 120 23.46 -11.44 -7.05
N THR A 121 23.67 -12.26 -8.08
CA THR A 121 24.81 -13.19 -8.16
C THR A 121 25.98 -12.62 -8.98
N SER A 122 25.90 -11.36 -9.37
CA SER A 122 26.94 -10.69 -10.18
C SER A 122 28.20 -10.44 -9.34
N PRO A 123 29.41 -10.65 -9.89
CA PRO A 123 30.66 -10.36 -9.18
C PRO A 123 30.81 -8.89 -8.79
N ASP A 124 31.50 -8.60 -7.68
CA ASP A 124 31.68 -7.23 -7.15
C ASP A 124 32.29 -6.27 -8.18
N TRP A 125 33.26 -6.74 -8.97
CA TRP A 125 33.89 -5.92 -10.01
C TRP A 125 32.86 -5.46 -11.07
N LEU A 126 31.86 -6.29 -11.38
CA LEU A 126 30.83 -6.00 -12.37
C LEU A 126 29.78 -5.03 -11.78
N GLN A 127 29.45 -5.19 -10.50
CA GLN A 127 28.57 -4.27 -9.77
C GLN A 127 29.21 -2.88 -9.63
N SER A 128 30.52 -2.81 -9.39
CA SER A 128 31.25 -1.54 -9.22
C SER A 128 31.28 -0.67 -10.49
N LEU A 129 31.08 -1.29 -11.66
CA LEU A 129 30.96 -0.60 -12.94
C LEU A 129 29.56 -0.02 -13.19
N GLY A 130 28.61 -0.22 -12.26
CA GLY A 130 27.23 0.25 -12.39
C GLY A 130 26.40 -0.53 -13.42
N LEU A 131 26.90 -1.69 -13.88
CA LEU A 131 26.22 -2.54 -14.85
C LEU A 131 25.30 -3.54 -14.11
N ALA A 132 24.01 -3.48 -14.40
CA ALA A 132 22.99 -4.37 -13.82
C ALA A 132 22.33 -5.23 -14.91
N PRO A 133 21.88 -6.46 -14.57
CA PRO A 133 21.10 -7.28 -15.50
C PRO A 133 19.82 -6.56 -15.93
N ILE A 134 19.36 -6.88 -17.13
CA ILE A 134 18.10 -6.35 -17.67
C ILE A 134 16.95 -6.83 -16.78
N LYS A 135 16.04 -5.91 -16.41
CA LYS A 135 14.82 -6.25 -15.68
C LYS A 135 13.93 -7.10 -16.59
N LEU A 136 13.75 -8.35 -16.21
CA LEU A 136 12.90 -9.30 -16.92
C LEU A 136 11.43 -9.03 -16.58
N GLY A 137 10.59 -8.98 -17.62
CA GLY A 137 9.14 -8.81 -17.46
C GLY A 137 8.46 -10.04 -16.86
N LEU A 138 7.15 -9.92 -16.61
CA LEU A 138 6.32 -10.98 -16.02
C LEU A 138 6.45 -12.33 -16.74
N ASP A 139 6.50 -12.33 -18.07
CA ASP A 139 6.56 -13.56 -18.88
C ASP A 139 7.89 -14.32 -18.72
N LEU A 140 8.95 -13.64 -18.31
CA LEU A 140 10.30 -14.20 -18.18
C LEU A 140 10.68 -14.51 -16.73
N ASN A 141 10.16 -13.76 -15.76
CA ASN A 141 10.39 -13.96 -14.32
C ASN A 141 9.26 -14.71 -13.60
N GLY A 142 8.13 -14.95 -14.29
CA GLY A 142 6.89 -15.37 -13.64
C GLY A 142 6.31 -14.28 -12.72
N GLY A 143 5.11 -14.51 -12.21
CA GLY A 143 4.44 -13.62 -11.27
C GLY A 143 2.94 -13.51 -11.52
N VAL A 144 2.36 -12.35 -11.19
CA VAL A 144 0.93 -12.08 -11.42
C VAL A 144 0.67 -10.69 -11.95
N LEU A 145 -0.38 -10.57 -12.75
CA LEU A 145 -0.96 -9.31 -13.18
C LEU A 145 -2.32 -9.13 -12.50
N PHE A 146 -2.47 -8.04 -11.75
CA PHE A 146 -3.75 -7.60 -11.21
C PHE A 146 -4.28 -6.39 -11.98
N VAL A 147 -5.59 -6.38 -12.23
CA VAL A 147 -6.31 -5.20 -12.70
C VAL A 147 -7.41 -4.92 -11.68
N LEU A 148 -7.23 -3.84 -10.93
CA LEU A 148 -8.15 -3.40 -9.89
C LEU A 148 -9.05 -2.30 -10.45
N ASP A 149 -10.32 -2.31 -10.08
CA ASP A 149 -11.28 -1.25 -10.41
C ASP A 149 -11.61 -0.47 -9.14
N VAL A 150 -11.51 0.86 -9.21
CA VAL A 150 -11.78 1.74 -8.08
C VAL A 150 -13.21 2.26 -8.21
N ASP A 151 -14.02 2.04 -7.18
CA ASP A 151 -15.41 2.52 -7.15
C ASP A 151 -15.45 4.02 -6.81
N LEU A 152 -15.17 4.85 -7.81
CA LEU A 152 -15.15 6.30 -7.68
C LEU A 152 -16.50 6.87 -7.26
N ALA A 153 -17.61 6.26 -7.72
CA ALA A 153 -18.96 6.69 -7.37
C ALA A 153 -19.22 6.50 -5.87
N LYS A 154 -18.80 5.35 -5.31
CA LYS A 154 -18.93 5.08 -3.88
C LYS A 154 -18.11 6.06 -3.04
N VAL A 155 -16.86 6.30 -3.42
CA VAL A 155 -15.97 7.25 -2.70
C VAL A 155 -16.52 8.67 -2.78
N GLN A 156 -17.09 9.06 -3.93
CA GLN A 156 -17.74 10.36 -4.10
C GLN A 156 -18.96 10.50 -3.19
N GLN A 157 -19.80 9.47 -3.08
CA GLN A 157 -20.94 9.45 -2.17
C GLN A 157 -20.49 9.58 -0.71
N GLU A 158 -19.46 8.85 -0.30
CA GLU A 158 -18.92 8.95 1.08
C GLU A 158 -18.38 10.35 1.39
N GLN A 159 -17.78 11.02 0.40
CA GLN A 159 -17.36 12.41 0.55
C GLN A 159 -18.56 13.37 0.72
N LEU A 160 -19.68 13.12 0.01
CA LEU A 160 -20.93 13.88 0.19
C LEU A 160 -21.55 13.62 1.56
N ASP A 161 -21.55 12.37 2.03
CA ASP A 161 -22.06 12.00 3.36
C ASP A 161 -21.23 12.66 4.46
N SER A 162 -19.91 12.68 4.32
CA SER A 162 -19.00 13.42 5.22
C SER A 162 -19.26 14.92 5.20
N ALA A 163 -19.46 15.51 4.01
CA ALA A 163 -19.82 16.93 3.88
C ALA A 163 -21.19 17.24 4.52
N TYR A 164 -22.16 16.34 4.40
CA TYR A 164 -23.46 16.45 5.03
C TYR A 164 -23.36 16.47 6.57
N GLU A 165 -22.60 15.55 7.17
CA GLU A 165 -22.38 15.53 8.63
C GLU A 165 -21.62 16.77 9.12
N GLN A 166 -20.64 17.25 8.35
CA GLN A 166 -19.93 18.49 8.65
C GLN A 166 -20.84 19.71 8.54
N THR A 167 -21.77 19.71 7.59
CA THR A 167 -22.78 20.77 7.44
C THR A 167 -23.67 20.88 8.68
N LYS A 168 -24.12 19.75 9.25
CA LYS A 168 -24.88 19.76 10.53
C LYS A 168 -24.10 20.43 11.66
N THR A 169 -22.80 20.19 11.71
CA THR A 169 -21.90 20.78 12.71
C THR A 169 -21.75 22.29 12.48
N ILE A 170 -21.56 22.72 11.23
CA ILE A 170 -21.47 24.15 10.86
C ILE A 170 -22.75 24.89 11.25
N ILE A 171 -23.93 24.33 10.94
CA ILE A 171 -25.23 24.93 11.30
C ILE A 171 -25.34 25.13 12.81
N ARG A 172 -24.94 24.13 13.60
CA ARG A 172 -24.95 24.21 15.07
C ARG A 172 -23.97 25.26 15.59
N ASP A 173 -22.75 25.26 15.10
CA ASP A 173 -21.68 26.13 15.59
C ASP A 173 -21.94 27.60 15.24
N GLN A 174 -22.51 27.87 14.07
CA GLN A 174 -22.96 29.21 13.67
C GLN A 174 -24.29 29.64 14.28
N LYS A 175 -24.97 28.74 15.02
CA LYS A 175 -26.32 28.96 15.56
C LYS A 175 -27.32 29.38 14.48
N ALA A 176 -27.18 28.83 13.27
CA ALA A 176 -28.00 29.14 12.09
C ALA A 176 -29.43 28.60 12.25
N ARG A 177 -30.28 29.34 12.99
CA ARG A 177 -31.67 28.95 13.26
C ARG A 177 -32.50 29.05 11.98
N GLY A 178 -33.38 28.08 11.78
CA GLY A 178 -34.27 28.06 10.60
C GLY A 178 -33.63 27.46 9.34
N VAL A 179 -32.33 27.13 9.36
CA VAL A 179 -31.66 26.35 8.32
C VAL A 179 -31.73 24.87 8.68
N ARG A 180 -32.17 24.04 7.74
CA ARG A 180 -32.20 22.57 7.87
C ARG A 180 -31.40 21.94 6.75
N VAL A 181 -30.72 20.83 7.04
CA VAL A 181 -30.01 20.04 6.04
C VAL A 181 -30.71 18.70 5.86
N GLN A 182 -30.94 18.30 4.61
CA GLN A 182 -31.56 17.04 4.25
C GLN A 182 -30.71 16.35 3.18
N GLN A 183 -30.57 15.02 3.28
CA GLN A 183 -29.86 14.24 2.28
C GLN A 183 -30.79 13.93 1.09
N ASN A 184 -30.24 13.95 -0.12
CA ASN A 184 -30.96 13.57 -1.34
C ASN A 184 -30.17 12.47 -2.08
N ALA A 185 -30.70 11.99 -3.21
CA ALA A 185 -30.05 10.92 -3.99
C ALA A 185 -28.76 11.36 -4.71
N GLN A 186 -28.48 12.67 -4.81
CA GLN A 186 -27.37 13.24 -5.58
C GLN A 186 -26.33 13.98 -4.69
N GLY A 187 -26.51 13.97 -3.37
CA GLY A 187 -25.82 14.81 -2.41
C GLY A 187 -26.72 15.20 -1.24
N PHE A 188 -26.83 16.50 -0.97
CA PHE A 188 -27.66 17.03 0.10
C PHE A 188 -28.13 18.46 -0.18
N GLU A 189 -29.18 18.87 0.52
CA GLU A 189 -29.84 20.16 0.34
C GLU A 189 -29.95 20.90 1.67
N LEU A 190 -29.77 22.22 1.60
CA LEU A 190 -30.10 23.14 2.67
C LEU A 190 -31.45 23.79 2.37
N HIS A 191 -32.31 23.86 3.38
CA HIS A 191 -33.60 24.52 3.28
C HIS A 191 -33.68 25.63 4.33
N ALA A 192 -34.11 26.81 3.92
CA ALA A 192 -34.39 27.92 4.83
C ALA A 192 -35.68 28.66 4.45
N LEU A 193 -36.37 29.14 5.49
CA LEU A 193 -37.47 30.10 5.34
C LEU A 193 -36.91 31.51 5.10
N PRO A 194 -37.71 32.49 4.65
CA PRO A 194 -37.21 33.82 4.26
C PRO A 194 -36.52 34.57 5.41
N ALA A 195 -36.93 34.27 6.66
CA ALA A 195 -36.34 34.86 7.86
C ALA A 195 -34.95 34.32 8.21
N ALA A 196 -34.49 33.24 7.57
CA ALA A 196 -33.22 32.57 7.84
C ALA A 196 -32.26 32.59 6.63
N GLN A 197 -32.47 33.55 5.71
CA GLN A 197 -31.78 33.58 4.43
C GLN A 197 -30.33 34.08 4.56
N ASP A 198 -30.07 35.00 5.49
CA ASP A 198 -28.71 35.46 5.79
C ASP A 198 -27.89 34.34 6.43
N GLU A 199 -28.49 33.56 7.34
CA GLU A 199 -27.87 32.39 7.95
C GLU A 199 -27.58 31.30 6.91
N LEU A 200 -28.50 31.08 5.97
CA LEU A 200 -28.31 30.13 4.87
C LEU A 200 -27.09 30.50 4.03
N LEU A 201 -26.95 31.79 3.67
CA LEU A 201 -25.81 32.29 2.89
C LEU A 201 -24.49 32.14 3.66
N ALA A 202 -24.49 32.40 4.97
CA ALA A 202 -23.32 32.21 5.82
C ALA A 202 -22.88 30.74 5.91
N VAL A 203 -23.83 29.81 6.07
CA VAL A 203 -23.57 28.36 6.08
C VAL A 203 -23.05 27.91 4.71
N GLN A 204 -23.69 28.33 3.62
CA GLN A 204 -23.28 28.02 2.26
C GLN A 204 -21.85 28.50 1.97
N ALA A 205 -21.52 29.74 2.30
CA ALA A 205 -20.19 30.30 2.06
C ALA A 205 -19.09 29.54 2.83
N GLN A 206 -19.35 29.20 4.10
CA GLN A 206 -18.41 28.42 4.91
C GLN A 206 -18.24 27.00 4.37
N LEU A 207 -19.32 26.40 3.87
CA LEU A 207 -19.29 25.06 3.30
C LEU A 207 -18.50 25.02 1.99
N LEU A 208 -18.73 25.98 1.08
CA LEU A 208 -17.98 26.08 -0.18
C LEU A 208 -16.50 26.38 0.04
N LYS A 209 -16.16 27.16 1.10
CA LYS A 209 -14.77 27.38 1.50
C LYS A 209 -14.09 26.10 2.00
N ARG A 210 -14.83 25.23 2.68
CA ARG A 210 -14.31 23.95 3.20
C ARG A 210 -14.27 22.85 2.14
N PHE A 211 -15.19 22.88 1.19
CA PHE A 211 -15.34 21.89 0.14
C PHE A 211 -15.37 22.55 -1.24
N GLU A 212 -14.22 23.04 -1.68
CA GLU A 212 -14.05 23.78 -2.94
C GLU A 212 -14.46 22.99 -4.19
N ARG A 213 -14.58 21.65 -4.08
CA ARG A 213 -14.97 20.75 -5.19
C ARG A 213 -16.48 20.63 -5.37
N LEU A 214 -17.28 21.13 -4.42
CA LEU A 214 -18.74 21.12 -4.51
C LEU A 214 -19.25 22.35 -5.25
N ALA A 215 -20.33 22.17 -6.00
CA ALA A 215 -21.15 23.25 -6.54
C ALA A 215 -22.43 23.37 -5.71
N ALA A 216 -22.95 24.59 -5.62
CA ALA A 216 -24.23 24.90 -5.01
C ALA A 216 -25.20 25.39 -6.08
N THR A 217 -26.38 24.79 -6.18
CA THR A 217 -27.47 25.29 -7.02
C THR A 217 -28.61 25.78 -6.15
N VAL A 218 -29.01 27.03 -6.36
CA VAL A 218 -30.07 27.67 -5.56
C VAL A 218 -31.39 27.54 -6.31
N HIS A 219 -32.39 27.01 -5.62
CA HIS A 219 -33.76 26.90 -6.10
C HIS A 219 -34.69 27.59 -5.10
N ALA A 220 -35.44 28.60 -5.56
CA ALA A 220 -36.46 29.24 -4.74
C ALA A 220 -37.83 28.70 -5.16
N GLN A 221 -38.53 28.04 -4.24
CA GLN A 221 -39.89 27.56 -4.46
C GLN A 221 -40.84 28.23 -3.46
N GLY A 222 -41.54 29.27 -3.92
CA GLY A 222 -42.40 30.08 -3.08
C GLY A 222 -41.62 30.80 -1.97
N LYS A 223 -41.92 30.48 -0.70
CA LYS A 223 -41.22 31.04 0.47
C LYS A 223 -40.04 30.20 0.94
N LEU A 224 -39.77 29.05 0.34
CA LEU A 224 -38.67 28.18 0.74
C LEU A 224 -37.50 28.38 -0.22
N THR A 225 -36.34 28.73 0.32
CA THR A 225 -35.08 28.73 -0.42
C THR A 225 -34.37 27.41 -0.16
N THR A 226 -34.07 26.70 -1.24
CA THR A 226 -33.33 25.44 -1.22
C THR A 226 -31.98 25.63 -1.91
N VAL A 227 -30.90 25.16 -1.29
CA VAL A 227 -29.57 25.14 -1.88
C VAL A 227 -29.10 23.69 -1.95
N ALA A 228 -29.02 23.15 -3.16
CA ALA A 228 -28.55 21.80 -3.39
C ALA A 228 -27.04 21.79 -3.59
N PHE A 229 -26.36 20.86 -2.91
CA PHE A 229 -24.93 20.65 -3.03
C PHE A 229 -24.65 19.32 -3.71
N SER A 230 -23.85 19.39 -4.76
CA SER A 230 -23.34 18.24 -5.50
C SER A 230 -21.92 18.52 -5.96
N PHE A 231 -21.21 17.51 -6.47
CA PHE A 231 -19.90 17.76 -7.06
C PHE A 231 -20.05 18.56 -8.36
N SER A 232 -19.21 19.58 -8.54
CA SER A 232 -19.06 20.21 -9.86
C SER A 232 -18.42 19.21 -10.84
N GLU A 233 -18.62 19.39 -12.15
CA GLU A 233 -18.00 18.51 -13.15
C GLU A 233 -16.46 18.51 -13.05
N GLN A 234 -15.88 19.70 -12.88
CA GLN A 234 -14.45 19.88 -12.66
C GLN A 234 -14.01 19.28 -11.31
N GLY A 235 -14.79 19.51 -10.25
CA GLY A 235 -14.52 18.96 -8.92
C GLY A 235 -14.56 17.45 -8.88
N SER A 236 -15.50 16.82 -9.59
CA SER A 236 -15.60 15.35 -9.75
C SER A 236 -14.37 14.79 -10.47
N SER A 237 -13.97 15.40 -11.60
CA SER A 237 -12.78 14.97 -12.35
C SER A 237 -11.49 15.13 -11.53
N ALA A 238 -11.34 16.25 -10.82
CA ALA A 238 -10.20 16.50 -9.93
C ALA A 238 -10.18 15.52 -8.76
N PHE A 239 -11.33 15.28 -8.13
CA PHE A 239 -11.48 14.32 -7.03
C PHE A 239 -11.16 12.90 -7.49
N ALA A 240 -11.66 12.47 -8.65
CA ALA A 240 -11.32 11.16 -9.22
C ALA A 240 -9.82 10.99 -9.44
N LYS A 241 -9.12 12.01 -9.97
CA LYS A 241 -7.67 11.97 -10.14
C LYS A 241 -6.94 11.83 -8.81
N GLU A 242 -7.37 12.58 -7.80
CA GLU A 242 -6.81 12.53 -6.45
C GLU A 242 -6.98 11.15 -5.83
N VAL A 243 -8.21 10.61 -5.84
CA VAL A 243 -8.52 9.27 -5.33
C VAL A 243 -7.68 8.20 -6.02
N MET A 244 -7.51 8.29 -7.34
CA MET A 244 -6.65 7.35 -8.07
C MET A 244 -5.17 7.47 -7.68
N SER A 245 -4.67 8.68 -7.45
CA SER A 245 -3.29 8.92 -7.00
C SER A 245 -3.07 8.36 -5.59
N GLN A 246 -3.98 8.64 -4.67
CA GLN A 246 -3.93 8.14 -3.30
C GLN A 246 -4.02 6.61 -3.24
N THR A 247 -4.89 6.02 -4.05
CA THR A 247 -5.02 4.57 -4.16
C THR A 247 -3.72 3.95 -4.67
N LEU A 248 -3.08 4.56 -5.68
CA LEU A 248 -1.79 4.12 -6.19
C LEU A 248 -0.70 4.15 -5.10
N THR A 249 -0.61 5.23 -4.33
CA THR A 249 0.33 5.37 -3.21
C THR A 249 0.10 4.29 -2.15
N THR A 250 -1.16 4.06 -1.78
CA THR A 250 -1.54 3.02 -0.81
C THR A 250 -1.15 1.62 -1.30
N LEU A 251 -1.41 1.34 -2.57
CA LEU A 251 -1.07 0.06 -3.19
C LEU A 251 0.44 -0.16 -3.25
N ARG A 252 1.23 0.89 -3.51
CA ARG A 252 2.70 0.79 -3.47
C ARG A 252 3.20 0.41 -2.09
N GLY A 253 2.73 1.07 -1.03
CA GLY A 253 3.12 0.72 0.35
C GLY A 253 2.83 -0.75 0.69
N ARG A 254 1.66 -1.25 0.28
CA ARG A 254 1.29 -2.68 0.46
C ARG A 254 2.16 -3.64 -0.35
N ILE A 255 2.61 -3.23 -1.53
CA ILE A 255 3.52 -4.03 -2.36
C ILE A 255 4.93 -4.05 -1.75
N GLU A 256 5.37 -2.94 -1.16
CA GLU A 256 6.61 -2.86 -0.40
C GLU A 256 6.57 -3.78 0.83
N GLU A 257 5.42 -3.90 1.53
CA GLU A 257 5.22 -4.86 2.62
C GLU A 257 5.38 -6.32 2.19
N LEU A 258 5.05 -6.65 0.93
CA LEU A 258 5.29 -7.97 0.34
C LEU A 258 6.79 -8.20 0.02
N GLY A 259 7.64 -7.18 0.17
CA GLY A 259 9.06 -7.24 -0.17
C GLY A 259 9.34 -7.16 -1.68
N ILE A 260 8.37 -6.71 -2.48
CA ILE A 260 8.49 -6.65 -3.94
C ILE A 260 8.82 -5.21 -4.35
N THR A 261 10.10 -4.92 -4.53
CA THR A 261 10.56 -3.56 -4.88
C THR A 261 10.45 -3.23 -6.37
N GLU A 262 10.28 -4.24 -7.23
CA GLU A 262 10.31 -4.11 -8.70
C GLU A 262 8.91 -4.10 -9.34
N ALA A 263 7.87 -3.88 -8.55
CA ALA A 263 6.50 -3.87 -9.05
C ALA A 263 6.20 -2.66 -9.94
N VAL A 264 5.43 -2.90 -11.00
CA VAL A 264 4.98 -1.84 -11.92
C VAL A 264 3.51 -1.54 -11.66
N THR A 265 3.23 -0.36 -11.14
CA THR A 265 1.86 0.14 -10.90
C THR A 265 1.53 1.24 -11.91
N GLN A 266 0.48 1.05 -12.72
CA GLN A 266 0.07 2.02 -13.73
C GLN A 266 -1.45 2.21 -13.73
N ARG A 267 -1.89 3.44 -13.98
CA ARG A 267 -3.32 3.70 -14.18
C ARG A 267 -3.74 3.23 -15.58
N GLN A 268 -4.80 2.45 -15.66
CA GLN A 268 -5.40 1.98 -16.90
C GLN A 268 -6.78 2.63 -17.08
N GLY A 269 -6.91 3.51 -18.08
CA GLY A 269 -8.16 4.24 -18.30
C GLY A 269 -8.49 5.24 -17.18
N LYS A 270 -9.79 5.39 -16.85
CA LYS A 270 -10.28 6.39 -15.88
C LYS A 270 -10.21 5.93 -14.42
N GLN A 271 -10.49 4.66 -14.16
CA GLN A 271 -10.72 4.14 -12.79
C GLN A 271 -10.05 2.79 -12.50
N ARG A 272 -9.21 2.26 -13.40
CA ARG A 272 -8.51 0.99 -13.18
C ARG A 272 -7.03 1.20 -12.90
N ILE A 273 -6.47 0.30 -12.11
CA ILE A 273 -5.04 0.24 -11.80
C ILE A 273 -4.53 -1.14 -12.21
N ARG A 274 -3.54 -1.13 -13.09
CA ARG A 274 -2.79 -2.30 -13.53
C ARG A 274 -1.55 -2.44 -12.66
N ILE A 275 -1.40 -3.61 -12.03
CA ILE A 275 -0.28 -3.93 -11.17
C ILE A 275 0.38 -5.19 -11.68
N GLU A 276 1.67 -5.12 -11.96
CA GLU A 276 2.52 -6.27 -12.24
C GLU A 276 3.43 -6.54 -11.04
N LEU A 277 3.39 -7.77 -10.55
CA LEU A 277 4.26 -8.25 -9.47
C LEU A 277 5.17 -9.34 -10.03
N PRO A 278 6.34 -8.98 -10.59
CA PRO A 278 7.29 -9.97 -11.08
C PRO A 278 7.88 -10.76 -9.91
N GLY A 279 8.03 -12.07 -10.09
CA GLY A 279 8.63 -12.94 -9.08
C GLY A 279 7.82 -13.08 -7.79
N VAL A 280 6.51 -12.73 -7.80
CA VAL A 280 5.66 -13.01 -6.65
C VAL A 280 5.52 -14.52 -6.45
N GLN A 281 5.70 -14.94 -5.22
CA GLN A 281 5.80 -16.35 -4.85
C GLN A 281 4.42 -16.91 -4.49
N ASP A 282 3.61 -16.17 -3.71
CA ASP A 282 2.23 -16.54 -3.37
C ASP A 282 1.22 -15.52 -3.96
N PRO A 283 0.58 -15.85 -5.10
CA PRO A 283 -0.50 -15.06 -5.70
C PRO A 283 -1.69 -14.79 -4.77
N THR A 284 -2.02 -15.74 -3.89
CA THR A 284 -3.20 -15.66 -3.03
C THR A 284 -2.96 -14.67 -1.90
N GLU A 285 -1.78 -14.73 -1.29
CA GLU A 285 -1.36 -13.78 -0.28
C GLU A 285 -1.20 -12.36 -0.87
N ALA A 286 -0.59 -12.25 -2.05
CA ALA A 286 -0.50 -10.98 -2.75
C ALA A 286 -1.87 -10.38 -3.04
N LYS A 287 -2.83 -11.20 -3.51
CA LYS A 287 -4.22 -10.79 -3.72
C LYS A 287 -4.88 -10.33 -2.41
N ARG A 288 -4.63 -11.02 -1.29
CA ARG A 288 -5.19 -10.67 0.02
C ARG A 288 -4.68 -9.32 0.52
N ILE A 289 -3.36 -9.08 0.45
CA ILE A 289 -2.73 -7.83 0.89
C ILE A 289 -3.14 -6.66 0.00
N ILE A 290 -3.07 -6.82 -1.32
CA ILE A 290 -3.42 -5.77 -2.29
C ILE A 290 -4.92 -5.48 -2.29
N GLY A 291 -5.74 -6.52 -2.17
CA GLY A 291 -7.19 -6.44 -2.14
C GLY A 291 -7.78 -6.05 -0.79
N ALA A 292 -6.97 -5.88 0.27
CA ALA A 292 -7.47 -5.50 1.59
C ALA A 292 -8.19 -4.14 1.52
N THR A 293 -9.47 -4.07 1.89
CA THR A 293 -10.24 -2.80 1.89
C THR A 293 -10.38 -2.22 3.28
N ALA A 294 -9.70 -2.80 4.26
CA ALA A 294 -9.74 -2.37 5.65
C ALA A 294 -9.26 -0.92 5.81
N SER A 295 -10.06 -0.12 6.51
CA SER A 295 -9.69 1.22 6.97
C SER A 295 -9.84 1.32 8.48
N LEU A 296 -8.98 2.12 9.11
CA LEU A 296 -9.08 2.47 10.52
C LEU A 296 -9.42 3.95 10.62
N ASP A 297 -10.42 4.30 11.41
CA ASP A 297 -10.82 5.69 11.65
C ASP A 297 -10.89 5.93 13.17
N PHE A 298 -10.32 7.03 13.64
CA PHE A 298 -10.22 7.33 15.07
C PHE A 298 -11.20 8.42 15.45
N TYR A 299 -12.07 8.14 16.41
CA TYR A 299 -13.19 9.02 16.76
C TYR A 299 -13.21 9.39 18.23
N GLN A 300 -13.75 10.58 18.51
CA GLN A 300 -14.05 10.99 19.87
C GLN A 300 -15.32 10.28 20.37
N LEU A 301 -15.30 9.80 21.62
CA LEU A 301 -16.51 9.32 22.29
C LEU A 301 -17.50 10.47 22.58
N LYS A 302 -18.79 10.24 22.37
CA LYS A 302 -19.88 11.13 22.81
C LYS A 302 -20.79 10.40 23.78
N GLU A 303 -21.01 11.00 24.95
CA GLU A 303 -22.00 10.49 25.91
C GLU A 303 -23.43 10.72 25.42
N TYR A 304 -23.69 11.87 24.78
CA TYR A 304 -25.01 12.25 24.28
C TYR A 304 -24.93 12.73 22.84
N GLY A 305 -25.88 12.28 22.01
CA GLY A 305 -25.89 12.55 20.57
C GLY A 305 -24.76 11.84 19.82
N GLY A 306 -24.48 12.27 18.59
CA GLY A 306 -23.47 11.65 17.73
C GLY A 306 -24.01 10.54 16.84
N LYS A 307 -23.10 9.78 16.23
CA LYS A 307 -23.40 8.65 15.36
C LYS A 307 -23.18 7.35 16.13
N THR A 308 -24.17 6.46 16.08
CA THR A 308 -24.11 5.17 16.76
C THR A 308 -23.32 4.15 15.94
N PHE A 309 -22.38 3.47 16.58
CA PHE A 309 -21.58 2.39 16.04
C PHE A 309 -21.75 1.12 16.89
N THR A 310 -21.56 -0.04 16.27
CA THR A 310 -21.63 -1.35 16.94
C THR A 310 -20.26 -1.73 17.46
N LEU A 311 -20.16 -2.25 18.68
CA LEU A 311 -18.91 -2.80 19.22
C LEU A 311 -18.73 -4.27 18.79
N GLN A 312 -17.48 -4.71 18.66
CA GLN A 312 -17.16 -6.11 18.33
C GLN A 312 -17.73 -7.12 19.34
N ASN A 313 -17.78 -6.78 20.62
CA ASN A 313 -18.30 -7.64 21.70
C ASN A 313 -19.82 -7.54 21.88
N GLY A 314 -20.51 -6.82 21.00
CA GLY A 314 -21.95 -6.53 21.12
C GLY A 314 -22.23 -5.24 21.90
N GLY A 315 -23.38 -4.64 21.61
CA GLY A 315 -23.76 -3.32 22.12
C GLY A 315 -23.45 -2.18 21.14
N THR A 316 -23.78 -0.96 21.57
CA THR A 316 -23.60 0.24 20.75
C THR A 316 -22.90 1.35 21.52
N ILE A 317 -22.17 2.19 20.79
CA ILE A 317 -21.47 3.35 21.31
C ILE A 317 -21.72 4.55 20.40
N ASN A 318 -21.83 5.74 21.00
CA ASN A 318 -22.02 6.96 20.25
C ASN A 318 -20.68 7.67 20.08
N LEU A 319 -20.31 7.93 18.84
CA LEU A 319 -19.07 8.60 18.48
C LEU A 319 -19.38 9.93 17.79
N ASP A 320 -18.40 10.81 17.74
CA ASP A 320 -18.48 11.99 16.88
C ASP A 320 -18.69 11.53 15.42
N PRO A 321 -19.60 12.15 14.64
CA PRO A 321 -19.78 11.80 13.24
C PRO A 321 -18.50 12.00 12.39
N ILE A 322 -17.57 12.84 12.86
CA ILE A 322 -16.34 13.19 12.16
C ILE A 322 -15.16 12.51 12.84
N ALA A 323 -14.36 11.78 12.06
CA ALA A 323 -13.12 11.18 12.54
C ALA A 323 -12.10 12.28 12.85
N ILE A 324 -11.32 12.08 13.91
CA ILE A 324 -10.19 12.94 14.28
C ILE A 324 -9.12 12.83 13.18
N PHE A 325 -8.78 11.60 12.82
CA PHE A 325 -7.94 11.25 11.67
C PHE A 325 -8.27 9.82 11.23
N SER A 326 -7.92 9.52 9.99
CA SER A 326 -8.07 8.20 9.37
C SER A 326 -6.72 7.51 9.20
N GLY A 327 -6.77 6.21 8.93
CA GLY A 327 -5.60 5.34 8.82
C GLY A 327 -4.67 5.69 7.66
N GLN A 328 -5.14 6.48 6.68
CA GLN A 328 -4.29 7.00 5.60
C GLN A 328 -3.19 7.94 6.11
N HIS A 329 -3.34 8.48 7.32
CA HIS A 329 -2.36 9.34 7.99
C HIS A 329 -1.42 8.57 8.92
N ILE A 330 -1.40 7.23 8.83
CA ILE A 330 -0.47 6.37 9.54
C ILE A 330 0.68 6.04 8.57
N ASN A 331 1.88 6.51 8.89
CA ASN A 331 3.09 6.19 8.13
C ASN A 331 3.59 4.77 8.43
N ASN A 332 3.44 4.33 9.68
CA ASN A 332 3.98 3.05 10.11
C ASN A 332 3.21 2.49 11.31
N ALA A 333 3.11 1.17 11.41
CA ALA A 333 2.48 0.46 12.51
C ALA A 333 3.29 -0.79 12.86
N HIS A 334 3.65 -0.95 14.14
CA HIS A 334 4.40 -2.10 14.60
C HIS A 334 3.77 -2.69 15.87
N ALA A 335 3.68 -4.03 15.89
CA ALA A 335 3.32 -4.75 17.09
C ALA A 335 4.50 -4.76 18.06
N GLY A 336 4.22 -4.50 19.33
CA GLY A 336 5.21 -4.47 20.40
C GLY A 336 4.62 -5.03 21.69
N ARG A 337 5.35 -4.82 22.78
CA ARG A 337 4.85 -5.08 24.13
C ARG A 337 5.08 -3.85 24.99
N ASP A 338 4.19 -3.60 25.93
CA ASP A 338 4.40 -2.58 26.96
C ASP A 338 5.46 -3.03 27.97
N GLU A 339 5.81 -2.15 28.92
CA GLU A 339 6.76 -2.43 29.99
C GLU A 339 6.32 -3.60 30.90
N TRP A 340 5.05 -3.97 30.86
CA TRP A 340 4.45 -5.09 31.60
C TRP A 340 4.26 -6.34 30.74
N GLY A 341 4.79 -6.36 29.51
CA GLY A 341 4.73 -7.50 28.60
C GLY A 341 3.40 -7.70 27.88
N LYS A 342 2.43 -6.78 28.00
CA LYS A 342 1.15 -6.85 27.27
C LYS A 342 1.35 -6.45 25.82
N PRO A 343 0.68 -7.12 24.86
CA PRO A 343 0.78 -6.74 23.45
C PRO A 343 0.21 -5.34 23.23
N LEU A 344 0.92 -4.53 22.44
CA LEU A 344 0.46 -3.21 21.99
C LEU A 344 0.72 -3.04 20.49
N VAL A 345 0.03 -2.09 19.88
CA VAL A 345 0.32 -1.62 18.52
C VAL A 345 0.75 -0.17 18.61
N GLN A 346 1.99 0.11 18.19
CA GLN A 346 2.50 1.47 18.12
C GLN A 346 2.28 2.02 16.71
N LEU A 347 1.64 3.19 16.64
CA LEU A 347 1.35 3.89 15.39
C LEU A 347 2.24 5.13 15.27
N SER A 348 2.78 5.33 14.08
CA SER A 348 3.50 6.56 13.72
C SER A 348 2.68 7.30 12.68
N LEU A 349 2.30 8.54 12.98
CA LEU A 349 1.47 9.38 12.12
C LEU A 349 2.33 10.24 11.19
N ASP A 350 1.76 10.62 10.05
CA ASP A 350 2.31 11.67 9.21
C ASP A 350 2.11 13.07 9.84
N SER A 351 2.59 14.11 9.17
CA SER A 351 2.44 15.48 9.67
C SER A 351 0.98 15.90 9.84
N GLN A 352 0.08 15.46 8.95
CA GLN A 352 -1.33 15.86 8.95
C GLN A 352 -2.11 15.14 10.06
N GLY A 353 -1.93 13.83 10.21
CA GLY A 353 -2.49 13.05 11.31
C GLY A 353 -1.92 13.48 12.66
N GLY A 354 -0.62 13.78 12.72
CA GLY A 354 0.04 14.32 13.90
C GLY A 354 -0.54 15.68 14.32
N GLU A 355 -0.78 16.59 13.37
CA GLU A 355 -1.43 17.87 13.64
C GLU A 355 -2.88 17.69 14.12
N ALA A 356 -3.65 16.82 13.46
CA ALA A 356 -5.03 16.53 13.85
C ALA A 356 -5.11 15.96 15.28
N MET A 357 -4.24 14.99 15.59
CA MET A 357 -4.11 14.41 16.93
C MET A 357 -3.64 15.44 17.96
N SER A 358 -2.68 16.30 17.62
CA SER A 358 -2.19 17.37 18.50
C SER A 358 -3.31 18.37 18.82
N ALA A 359 -4.06 18.81 17.80
CA ALA A 359 -5.18 19.73 17.97
C ALA A 359 -6.30 19.12 18.83
N PHE A 360 -6.58 17.83 18.63
CA PHE A 360 -7.59 17.10 19.40
C PHE A 360 -7.15 16.87 20.86
N SER A 361 -5.98 16.30 21.07
CA SER A 361 -5.46 15.90 22.39
C SER A 361 -5.33 17.10 23.34
N LYS A 362 -4.90 18.28 22.85
CA LYS A 362 -4.80 19.53 23.64
C LYS A 362 -6.06 19.88 24.45
N ARG A 363 -7.25 19.47 24.00
CA ARG A 363 -8.54 19.79 24.64
C ARG A 363 -9.27 18.57 25.21
N ASN A 364 -8.68 17.38 25.05
CA ASN A 364 -9.34 16.10 25.32
C ASN A 364 -8.44 15.11 26.06
N ILE A 365 -7.46 15.60 26.83
CA ILE A 365 -6.63 14.77 27.71
C ILE A 365 -7.53 14.03 28.70
N GLY A 366 -7.32 12.72 28.83
CA GLY A 366 -8.10 11.84 29.71
C GLY A 366 -9.49 11.44 29.17
N LYS A 367 -9.91 11.97 28.01
CA LYS A 367 -11.17 11.54 27.39
C LYS A 367 -10.94 10.33 26.48
N PRO A 368 -11.86 9.35 26.47
CA PRO A 368 -11.73 8.17 25.64
C PRO A 368 -11.83 8.50 24.15
N MET A 369 -11.07 7.75 23.38
CA MET A 369 -11.08 7.73 21.92
C MET A 369 -11.39 6.29 21.48
N ALA A 370 -12.16 6.15 20.42
CA ALA A 370 -12.53 4.86 19.86
C ALA A 370 -11.86 4.67 18.50
N THR A 371 -11.40 3.45 18.24
CA THR A 371 -10.93 3.05 16.92
C THR A 371 -12.06 2.29 16.23
N VAL A 372 -12.45 2.76 15.05
CA VAL A 372 -13.44 2.10 14.20
C VAL A 372 -12.70 1.40 13.08
N TYR A 373 -12.79 0.08 13.06
CA TYR A 373 -12.39 -0.73 11.93
C TYR A 373 -13.53 -0.78 10.93
N SER A 374 -13.23 -0.52 9.66
CA SER A 374 -14.20 -0.67 8.59
C SER A 374 -13.64 -1.53 7.48
N GLU A 375 -14.49 -2.38 6.91
CA GLU A 375 -14.15 -3.23 5.78
C GLU A 375 -15.25 -3.18 4.73
N TYR A 376 -14.84 -3.24 3.46
CA TYR A 376 -15.77 -3.27 2.33
C TYR A 376 -15.91 -4.69 1.82
N TYR A 377 -17.15 -5.16 1.73
CA TYR A 377 -17.50 -6.45 1.17
C TYR A 377 -18.57 -6.28 0.09
N LYS A 378 -18.64 -7.22 -0.85
CA LYS A 378 -19.74 -7.29 -1.82
C LYS A 378 -20.91 -8.05 -1.19
N ASN A 379 -22.08 -7.42 -1.17
CA ASN A 379 -23.30 -8.10 -0.74
C ASN A 379 -23.83 -9.07 -1.82
N ALA A 380 -24.91 -9.80 -1.53
CA ALA A 380 -25.51 -10.75 -2.46
C ALA A 380 -25.97 -10.12 -3.79
N GLN A 381 -26.22 -8.81 -3.80
CA GLN A 381 -26.60 -8.02 -4.97
C GLN A 381 -25.38 -7.50 -5.76
N GLY A 382 -24.16 -7.82 -5.34
CA GLY A 382 -22.91 -7.39 -5.98
C GLY A 382 -22.47 -5.96 -5.63
N ASN A 383 -23.22 -5.26 -4.78
CA ASN A 383 -22.92 -3.89 -4.35
C ASN A 383 -21.85 -3.89 -3.25
N VAL A 384 -20.93 -2.93 -3.31
CA VAL A 384 -19.90 -2.74 -2.29
C VAL A 384 -20.51 -2.03 -1.08
N VAL A 385 -20.52 -2.72 0.06
CA VAL A 385 -21.07 -2.22 1.34
C VAL A 385 -19.96 -2.13 2.37
N LYS A 386 -19.93 -1.02 3.11
CA LYS A 386 -19.02 -0.79 4.23
C LYS A 386 -19.62 -1.37 5.50
N LYS A 387 -18.93 -2.28 6.17
CA LYS A 387 -19.21 -2.72 7.54
C LYS A 387 -18.24 -2.01 8.47
N SER A 388 -18.74 -1.43 9.56
CA SER A 388 -17.91 -0.72 10.53
C SER A 388 -18.20 -1.22 11.94
N GLU A 389 -17.14 -1.51 12.69
CA GLU A 389 -17.20 -1.98 14.08
C GLU A 389 -16.16 -1.26 14.92
N VAL A 390 -16.50 -0.98 16.18
CA VAL A 390 -15.56 -0.41 17.16
C VAL A 390 -14.77 -1.53 17.79
N ILE A 391 -13.45 -1.38 17.77
CA ILE A 391 -12.47 -2.37 18.23
C ILE A 391 -11.78 -1.96 19.52
#